data_AF-A0AAW1K4S8-F1
#
_entry.id   AF-A0AAW1K4S8-F1
#
_cell.length_a   1.000
_cell.length_b   1.000
_cell.length_c   1.000
_cell.angle_alpha   90.00
_cell.angle_beta   90.00
_cell.angle_gamma   90.00
#
_symmetry.space_group_name_H-M   'P 1'
#
loop_
_entity.id
_entity.type
_entity.pdbx_description
1 polymer ?
#
loop_
_entity_poly.entity_id
_entity_poly.type
_entity_poly.pdbx_seq_one_letter_code
_entity_poly.pdbx_strand_id
1 'polypeptide(L)'
;MIRLNLIIPNICYNITNGTNFNPNLVIARTYAAIGKIPTELENVPYDDTSTFSDMLQFNVHKARIVVEEKLIDSLKYHKSTRRLDLNERKAKVENIMSYLEKCDHMLEVNFATRRKDGTYTLIKGFRATHKSHRIPVTGGLRYSTNVDRDSLFALASLVTYKCAMVGIPFGGAVGGFCINPKQFTTHELENITRRCTIELAKTGFLGPELDIVSLDLNTSERDVAWICDTYMKIFAYKDINAERGCVTGNPITQDGIFGDESTER
;
A
#
# COMPACT_ATOMS: atom_id res chain seq x y z
N MET A 1 9.22 15.24 12.64
CA MET A 1 8.40 14.05 12.31
C MET A 1 8.12 13.30 13.61
N ILE A 2 6.85 13.13 13.96
CA ILE A 2 6.43 12.36 15.14
C ILE A 2 6.91 10.91 14.96
N ARG A 3 7.48 10.31 16.01
CA ARG A 3 7.93 8.92 15.99
C ARG A 3 6.70 8.00 15.90
N LEU A 4 6.36 7.58 14.67
CA LEU A 4 5.30 6.61 14.37
C LEU A 4 5.42 5.30 15.16
N ASN A 5 6.61 4.95 15.65
CA ASN A 5 6.89 3.73 16.43
C ASN A 5 6.04 3.54 17.70
N LEU A 6 5.35 4.57 18.20
CA LEU A 6 4.49 4.47 19.38
C LEU A 6 3.06 4.00 19.07
N ILE A 7 2.61 4.06 17.81
CA ILE A 7 1.20 3.86 17.43
C ILE A 7 0.88 2.38 17.12
N ILE A 8 1.89 1.61 16.72
CA ILE A 8 1.68 0.48 15.81
C ILE A 8 1.66 -0.92 16.47
N PRO A 9 2.30 -1.19 17.62
CA PRO A 9 2.24 -2.51 18.27
C PRO A 9 0.85 -3.04 18.58
N ASN A 10 -0.15 -2.17 18.76
CA ASN A 10 -1.52 -2.56 19.14
C ASN A 10 -2.42 -2.96 17.95
N ILE A 11 -2.01 -2.69 16.70
CA ILE A 11 -2.85 -2.92 15.51
C ILE A 11 -2.76 -4.38 15.01
N CYS A 12 -1.61 -5.03 15.19
CA CYS A 12 -1.32 -6.31 14.53
C CYS A 12 -1.89 -7.58 15.18
N TYR A 13 -2.39 -7.54 16.42
CA TYR A 13 -2.78 -8.78 17.13
C TYR A 13 -4.12 -9.40 16.65
N ASN A 14 -4.97 -8.65 15.94
CA ASN A 14 -6.37 -9.06 15.68
C ASN A 14 -6.73 -9.37 14.21
N ILE A 15 -5.78 -9.39 13.27
CA ILE A 15 -6.07 -9.39 11.82
C ILE A 15 -6.16 -10.81 11.20
N THR A 16 -6.05 -11.89 11.96
CA THR A 16 -5.81 -13.23 11.39
C THR A 16 -7.03 -14.08 11.00
N ASN A 17 -8.28 -13.63 11.10
CA ASN A 17 -9.43 -14.46 10.71
C ASN A 17 -10.33 -13.73 9.69
N GLY A 18 -10.39 -14.26 8.47
CA GLY A 18 -11.10 -13.62 7.34
C GLY A 18 -12.60 -13.92 7.28
N THR A 19 -13.31 -13.13 6.47
CA THR A 19 -14.62 -13.43 5.83
C THR A 19 -15.02 -12.35 4.80
N ASN A 20 -16.16 -12.59 4.14
CA ASN A 20 -16.63 -12.16 2.80
C ASN A 20 -17.00 -10.67 2.61
N PHE A 21 -16.95 -10.22 1.33
CA PHE A 21 -16.96 -8.81 0.90
C PHE A 21 -18.24 -8.41 0.13
N ASN A 22 -18.71 -7.16 0.32
CA ASN A 22 -19.87 -6.56 -0.38
C ASN A 22 -19.45 -5.31 -1.19
N PRO A 23 -19.72 -5.23 -2.52
CA PRO A 23 -19.12 -4.23 -3.41
C PRO A 23 -19.79 -2.83 -3.48
N ASN A 24 -20.78 -2.50 -2.63
CA ASN A 24 -21.64 -1.32 -2.87
C ASN A 24 -21.62 -0.19 -1.81
N LEU A 25 -20.64 -0.12 -0.90
CA LEU A 25 -20.64 0.92 0.14
C LEU A 25 -19.58 2.01 -0.10
N VAL A 26 -19.87 2.97 -0.99
CA VAL A 26 -19.11 4.23 -1.06
C VAL A 26 -19.83 5.27 -0.18
N ILE A 27 -19.45 5.33 1.09
CA ILE A 27 -19.84 6.42 2.00
C ILE A 27 -18.63 7.32 2.21
N ALA A 28 -18.80 8.62 1.99
CA ALA A 28 -17.85 9.63 2.44
C ALA A 28 -17.84 9.61 3.99
N ARG A 29 -16.93 8.82 4.57
CA ARG A 29 -16.84 8.59 6.01
C ARG A 29 -16.61 9.90 6.75
N THR A 30 -17.46 10.18 7.73
CA THR A 30 -17.34 11.36 8.58
C THR A 30 -16.26 11.14 9.64
N TYR A 31 -15.32 12.08 9.77
CA TYR A 31 -14.21 11.97 10.72
C TYR A 31 -14.71 12.20 12.14
N ALA A 32 -14.50 11.24 13.03
CA ALA A 32 -14.92 11.33 14.43
C ALA A 32 -14.16 12.42 15.20
N ALA A 33 -14.84 12.98 16.19
CA ALA A 33 -14.24 13.88 17.17
C ALA A 33 -13.10 13.19 17.96
N ILE A 34 -12.16 14.00 18.44
CA ILE A 34 -11.04 13.61 19.31
C ILE A 34 -11.48 12.58 20.36
N GLY A 35 -10.72 11.48 20.49
CA GLY A 35 -10.95 10.44 21.48
C GLY A 35 -12.16 9.51 21.25
N LYS A 36 -12.85 9.58 20.10
CA LYS A 36 -13.98 8.69 19.78
C LYS A 36 -13.75 7.89 18.50
N ILE A 37 -14.28 6.67 18.50
CA ILE A 37 -14.41 5.88 17.28
C ILE A 37 -15.63 6.44 16.51
N PRO A 38 -15.56 6.58 15.16
CA PRO A 38 -16.74 6.93 14.37
C PRO A 38 -17.89 5.95 14.61
N THR A 39 -19.12 6.45 14.69
CA THR A 39 -20.33 5.62 14.90
C THR A 39 -20.49 4.55 13.83
N GLU A 40 -20.01 4.83 12.61
CA GLU A 40 -19.96 3.89 11.48
C GLU A 40 -19.07 2.68 11.75
N LEU A 41 -18.05 2.80 12.61
CA LEU A 41 -17.06 1.76 12.91
C LEU A 41 -17.28 1.07 14.28
N GLU A 42 -18.18 1.57 15.13
CA GLU A 42 -18.40 1.02 16.48
C GLU A 42 -18.87 -0.45 16.44
N ASN A 43 -19.63 -0.82 15.42
CA ASN A 43 -20.19 -2.17 15.27
C ASN A 43 -19.27 -3.16 14.55
N VAL A 44 -18.16 -2.69 13.97
CA VAL A 44 -17.21 -3.53 13.19
C VAL A 44 -16.71 -4.76 13.96
N PRO A 45 -16.43 -4.72 15.27
CA PRO A 45 -15.99 -5.91 16.01
C PRO A 45 -17.05 -7.01 16.14
N TYR A 46 -18.32 -6.70 15.91
CA TYR A 46 -19.46 -7.60 16.11
C TYR A 46 -20.14 -8.00 14.79
N ASP A 47 -19.67 -7.46 13.67
CA ASP A 47 -20.23 -7.67 12.34
C ASP A 47 -19.28 -8.47 11.45
N ASP A 48 -19.66 -9.71 11.14
CA ASP A 48 -18.89 -10.62 10.29
C ASP A 48 -18.87 -10.21 8.80
N THR A 49 -19.66 -9.19 8.43
CA THR A 49 -19.77 -8.68 7.05
C THR A 49 -18.99 -7.39 6.81
N SER A 50 -18.33 -6.85 7.84
CA SER A 50 -17.52 -5.64 7.74
C SER A 50 -16.36 -5.82 6.78
N THR A 51 -16.04 -4.77 6.01
CA THR A 51 -14.95 -4.84 5.03
C THR A 51 -13.59 -4.85 5.72
N PHE A 52 -12.57 -5.35 5.01
CA PHE A 52 -11.19 -5.30 5.50
C PHE A 52 -10.72 -3.88 5.82
N SER A 53 -11.18 -2.90 5.04
CA SER A 53 -10.91 -1.48 5.28
C SER A 53 -11.55 -0.98 6.58
N ASP A 54 -12.79 -1.39 6.86
CA ASP A 54 -13.48 -1.05 8.13
C ASP A 54 -12.72 -1.57 9.34
N MET A 55 -12.32 -2.84 9.28
CA MET A 55 -11.57 -3.49 10.36
C MET A 55 -10.25 -2.77 10.62
N LEU A 56 -9.53 -2.38 9.55
CA LEU A 56 -8.29 -1.64 9.71
C LEU A 56 -8.53 -0.26 10.33
N GLN A 57 -9.50 0.50 9.80
CA GLN A 57 -9.80 1.83 10.31
C GLN A 57 -10.23 1.79 11.78
N PHE A 58 -11.04 0.80 12.18
CA PHE A 58 -11.39 0.58 13.59
C PHE A 58 -10.15 0.43 14.47
N ASN A 59 -9.20 -0.41 14.06
CA ASN A 59 -7.97 -0.63 14.82
C ASN A 59 -7.08 0.62 14.88
N VAL A 60 -7.01 1.40 13.79
CA VAL A 60 -6.29 2.68 13.75
C VAL A 60 -6.93 3.70 14.71
N HIS A 61 -8.26 3.82 14.73
CA HIS A 61 -8.96 4.71 15.67
C HIS A 61 -8.78 4.27 17.12
N LYS A 62 -8.79 2.97 17.41
CA LYS A 62 -8.48 2.44 18.74
C LYS A 62 -7.05 2.80 19.18
N ALA A 63 -6.08 2.69 18.27
CA ALA A 63 -4.70 3.10 18.55
C ALA A 63 -4.57 4.60 18.76
N ARG A 64 -5.31 5.41 17.98
CA ARG A 64 -5.37 6.87 18.13
C ARG A 64 -5.78 7.28 19.53
N ILE A 65 -6.85 6.70 20.09
CA ILE A 65 -7.33 7.00 21.45
C ILE A 65 -6.22 6.82 22.50
N VAL A 66 -5.42 5.76 22.38
CA VAL A 66 -4.36 5.45 23.35
C VAL A 66 -3.16 6.41 23.24
N VAL A 67 -2.89 6.94 22.05
CA VAL A 67 -1.64 7.63 21.74
C VAL A 67 -1.80 9.15 21.63
N GLU A 68 -3.02 9.64 21.41
CA GLU A 68 -3.34 11.06 21.21
C GLU A 68 -2.84 11.94 22.36
N GLU A 69 -3.11 11.58 23.62
CA GLU A 69 -2.63 12.33 24.79
C GLU A 69 -1.10 12.39 24.87
N LYS A 70 -0.43 11.25 24.64
CA LYS A 70 1.04 11.16 24.65
C LYS A 70 1.65 11.99 23.52
N LEU A 71 1.00 12.06 22.36
CA LEU A 71 1.46 12.88 21.24
C LEU A 71 1.33 14.37 21.53
N ILE A 72 0.19 14.81 22.07
CA ILE A 72 -0.01 16.20 22.46
C ILE A 72 1.05 16.64 23.48
N ASP A 73 1.35 15.78 24.46
CA ASP A 73 2.40 16.06 25.45
C ASP A 73 3.79 16.11 24.81
N SER A 74 4.11 15.17 23.91
CA SER A 74 5.41 15.13 23.22
C SER A 74 5.71 16.40 22.41
N LEU A 75 4.68 17.09 21.90
CA LEU A 75 4.83 18.33 21.14
C LEU A 75 5.36 19.51 21.97
N LYS A 76 5.28 19.43 23.31
CA LYS A 76 5.88 20.43 24.22
C LYS A 76 7.40 20.50 24.08
N TYR A 77 8.04 19.36 23.82
CA TYR A 77 9.50 19.26 23.81
C TYR A 77 10.13 19.53 22.44
N HIS A 78 9.33 19.50 21.37
CA HIS A 78 9.84 19.68 20.01
C HIS A 78 10.02 21.16 19.66
N LYS A 79 11.21 21.54 19.16
CA LYS A 79 11.61 22.95 18.93
C LYS A 79 10.61 23.77 18.12
N SER A 80 9.98 23.15 17.11
CA SER A 80 9.01 23.83 16.24
C SER A 80 7.59 23.94 16.80
N THR A 81 7.24 23.20 17.86
CA THR A 81 5.87 23.14 18.41
C THR A 81 5.78 23.51 19.89
N ARG A 82 6.91 23.70 20.57
CA ARG A 82 6.95 24.10 21.98
C ARG A 82 6.25 25.42 22.28
N ARG A 83 6.18 26.34 21.31
CA ARG A 83 5.52 27.65 21.42
C ARG A 83 4.00 27.60 21.19
N LEU A 84 3.49 26.49 20.64
CA LEU A 84 2.06 26.35 20.35
C LEU A 84 1.26 26.20 21.65
N ASP A 85 0.08 26.79 21.67
CA ASP A 85 -0.87 26.60 22.77
C ASP A 85 -1.47 25.17 22.76
N LEU A 86 -2.10 24.76 23.86
CA LEU A 86 -2.71 23.43 23.98
C LEU A 86 -3.74 23.17 22.88
N ASN A 87 -4.57 24.17 22.55
CA ASN A 87 -5.58 24.04 21.50
C ASN A 87 -4.96 23.86 20.12
N GLU A 88 -3.89 24.59 19.82
CA GLU A 88 -3.15 24.46 18.56
C GLU A 88 -2.44 23.10 18.46
N ARG A 89 -1.90 22.59 19.58
CA ARG A 89 -1.29 21.24 19.61
C ARG A 89 -2.34 20.16 19.36
N LYS A 90 -3.52 20.26 19.97
CA LYS A 90 -4.64 19.34 19.72
C LYS A 90 -5.05 19.35 18.26
N ALA A 91 -5.31 20.53 17.70
CA ALA A 91 -5.68 20.69 16.29
C ALA A 91 -4.60 20.12 15.35
N LYS A 92 -3.33 20.30 15.69
CA LYS A 92 -2.21 19.73 14.91
C LYS A 92 -2.18 18.21 14.96
N VAL A 93 -2.37 17.61 16.13
CA VAL A 93 -2.40 16.15 16.29
C VAL A 93 -3.60 15.56 15.55
N GLU A 94 -4.77 16.18 15.68
CA GLU A 94 -5.98 15.81 14.96
C GLU A 94 -5.77 15.85 13.44
N ASN A 95 -5.22 16.93 12.91
CA ASN A 95 -4.92 17.05 11.47
C ASN A 95 -3.94 15.96 10.99
N ILE A 96 -2.88 15.70 11.77
CA ILE A 96 -1.91 14.63 11.45
C ILE A 96 -2.60 13.26 11.44
N MET A 97 -3.49 12.98 12.39
CA MET A 97 -4.23 11.72 12.42
C MET A 97 -5.17 11.58 11.23
N SER A 98 -5.97 12.60 10.93
CA SER A 98 -6.84 12.62 9.76
C SER A 98 -6.07 12.51 8.45
N TYR A 99 -4.84 13.05 8.40
CA TYR A 99 -3.94 12.84 7.28
C TYR A 99 -3.47 11.39 7.18
N LEU A 100 -3.11 10.75 8.31
CA LEU A 100 -2.68 9.34 8.35
C LEU A 100 -3.79 8.34 8.00
N GLU A 101 -5.06 8.74 8.12
CA GLU A 101 -6.22 7.89 7.78
C GLU A 101 -6.48 7.78 6.27
N LYS A 102 -5.76 8.54 5.42
CA LYS A 102 -5.98 8.59 3.96
C LYS A 102 -4.76 8.14 3.17
N CYS A 103 -4.97 7.53 2.00
CA CYS A 103 -3.88 7.40 1.02
C CYS A 103 -3.50 8.75 0.42
N ASP A 104 -2.21 8.97 0.20
CA ASP A 104 -1.70 10.13 -0.53
C ASP A 104 -2.08 10.05 -2.02
N HIS A 105 -1.92 8.86 -2.62
CA HIS A 105 -2.17 8.65 -4.04
C HIS A 105 -2.84 7.32 -4.32
N MET A 106 -3.76 7.31 -5.29
CA MET A 106 -4.40 6.11 -5.82
C MET A 106 -4.44 6.25 -7.34
N LEU A 107 -3.72 5.36 -8.03
CA LEU A 107 -3.70 5.29 -9.47
C LEU A 107 -4.62 4.16 -9.94
N GLU A 108 -5.48 4.46 -10.92
CA GLU A 108 -6.24 3.47 -11.68
C GLU A 108 -5.73 3.47 -13.12
N VAL A 109 -5.37 2.30 -13.63
CA VAL A 109 -4.87 2.10 -15.00
C VAL A 109 -5.76 1.12 -15.73
N ASN A 110 -6.05 1.44 -16.99
CA ASN A 110 -6.80 0.58 -17.89
C ASN A 110 -6.09 0.51 -19.22
N PHE A 111 -5.80 -0.69 -19.71
CA PHE A 111 -5.16 -0.88 -21.01
C PHE A 111 -5.67 -2.15 -21.69
N ALA A 112 -5.69 -2.15 -23.02
CA ALA A 112 -6.07 -3.32 -23.80
C ALA A 112 -4.85 -4.19 -24.10
N THR A 113 -5.03 -5.50 -24.04
CA THR A 113 -4.05 -6.49 -24.50
C THR A 113 -4.67 -7.41 -25.54
N ARG A 114 -3.85 -7.85 -26.51
CA ARG A 114 -4.26 -8.82 -27.53
C ARG A 114 -3.99 -10.23 -27.01
N ARG A 115 -5.01 -11.08 -27.02
CA ARG A 115 -4.94 -12.49 -26.67
C ARG A 115 -4.42 -13.33 -27.84
N LYS A 116 -4.02 -14.56 -27.57
CA LYS A 116 -3.52 -15.51 -28.58
C LYS A 116 -4.57 -15.87 -29.65
N ASP A 117 -5.84 -15.91 -29.28
CA ASP A 117 -6.97 -16.13 -30.20
C ASP A 117 -7.29 -14.93 -31.10
N GLY A 118 -6.54 -13.83 -30.96
CA GLY A 118 -6.71 -12.59 -31.70
C GLY A 118 -7.73 -11.64 -31.10
N THR A 119 -8.43 -12.03 -30.03
CA THR A 119 -9.35 -11.15 -29.31
C THR A 119 -8.59 -10.10 -28.49
N TYR A 120 -9.28 -9.03 -28.10
CA TYR A 120 -8.73 -8.00 -27.22
C TYR A 120 -9.44 -8.04 -25.87
N THR A 121 -8.69 -7.89 -24.80
CA THR A 121 -9.23 -7.83 -23.44
C THR A 121 -8.74 -6.57 -22.75
N LEU A 122 -9.67 -5.86 -22.11
CA LEU A 122 -9.34 -4.71 -21.27
C LEU A 122 -8.89 -5.22 -19.90
N ILE A 123 -7.70 -4.78 -19.48
CA ILE A 123 -7.13 -5.08 -18.18
C ILE A 123 -7.24 -3.84 -17.32
N LYS A 124 -7.82 -4.02 -16.14
CA LYS A 124 -7.94 -3.01 -15.10
C LYS A 124 -6.90 -3.25 -14.02
N GLY A 125 -6.29 -2.20 -13.51
CA GLY A 125 -5.37 -2.29 -12.39
C GLY A 125 -5.33 -1.03 -11.54
N PHE A 126 -4.73 -1.17 -10.37
CA PHE A 126 -4.64 -0.13 -9.38
C PHE A 126 -3.29 -0.16 -8.68
N ARG A 127 -2.77 1.00 -8.27
CA ARG A 127 -1.63 1.13 -7.36
C ARG A 127 -1.94 2.22 -6.34
N ALA A 128 -1.95 1.83 -5.07
CA ALA A 128 -2.21 2.72 -3.95
C ALA A 128 -0.90 3.03 -3.23
N THR A 129 -0.65 4.30 -2.94
CA THR A 129 0.41 4.76 -2.04
C THR A 129 -0.25 5.35 -0.80
N HIS A 130 -0.02 4.72 0.36
CA HIS A 130 -0.59 5.20 1.60
C HIS A 130 0.10 6.47 2.09
N LYS A 131 1.41 6.40 2.38
CA LYS A 131 2.16 7.55 2.89
C LYS A 131 3.56 7.65 2.31
N SER A 132 3.83 8.78 1.67
CA SER A 132 5.15 9.19 1.14
C SER A 132 6.06 9.86 2.20
N HIS A 133 5.73 9.73 3.49
CA HIS A 133 6.53 10.29 4.59
C HIS A 133 7.97 9.79 4.65
N ARG A 134 8.23 8.63 4.04
CA ARG A 134 9.55 8.07 3.74
C ARG A 134 9.51 7.59 2.30
N ILE A 135 10.53 7.95 1.55
CA ILE A 135 10.70 7.61 0.14
C ILE A 135 12.00 6.80 0.04
N PRO A 136 12.01 5.69 -0.72
CA PRO A 136 10.93 5.19 -1.57
C PRO A 136 9.77 4.55 -0.80
N VAL A 137 8.61 4.45 -1.44
CA VAL A 137 7.51 3.62 -0.97
C VAL A 137 7.72 2.19 -1.47
N THR A 138 7.23 1.20 -0.74
CA THR A 138 7.39 -0.21 -1.09
C THR A 138 6.07 -0.93 -1.00
N GLY A 139 5.87 -1.91 -1.87
CA GLY A 139 4.60 -2.63 -1.93
C GLY A 139 4.51 -3.72 -2.96
N GLY A 140 3.87 -4.81 -2.57
CA GLY A 140 3.56 -5.93 -3.44
C GLY A 140 2.65 -5.56 -4.62
N LEU A 141 2.85 -6.25 -5.75
CA LEU A 141 1.93 -6.25 -6.88
C LEU A 141 1.22 -7.61 -6.95
N ARG A 142 -0.12 -7.62 -6.96
CA ARG A 142 -0.91 -8.88 -6.98
C ARG A 142 -1.74 -9.08 -8.25
N TYR A 143 -2.00 -10.33 -8.58
CA TYR A 143 -2.97 -10.72 -9.60
C TYR A 143 -4.19 -11.38 -8.93
N SER A 144 -5.34 -10.72 -9.01
CA SER A 144 -6.60 -11.26 -8.49
C SER A 144 -7.77 -10.65 -9.23
N THR A 145 -8.86 -11.39 -9.41
CA THR A 145 -10.10 -10.84 -9.97
C THR A 145 -10.78 -9.87 -9.01
N ASN A 146 -10.47 -9.96 -7.71
CA ASN A 146 -11.16 -9.23 -6.64
C ASN A 146 -10.29 -8.05 -6.14
N VAL A 147 -9.64 -7.34 -7.05
CA VAL A 147 -8.87 -6.12 -6.70
C VAL A 147 -9.81 -4.92 -6.75
N ASP A 148 -10.02 -4.30 -5.60
CA ASP A 148 -10.81 -3.09 -5.42
C ASP A 148 -10.00 -1.99 -4.70
N ARG A 149 -10.50 -0.76 -4.78
CA ARG A 149 -9.82 0.42 -4.22
C ARG A 149 -9.74 0.39 -2.69
N ASP A 150 -10.78 -0.13 -2.03
CA ASP A 150 -10.88 -0.08 -0.57
C ASP A 150 -9.97 -1.12 0.08
N SER A 151 -9.92 -2.35 -0.48
CA SER A 151 -8.94 -3.35 -0.04
C SER A 151 -7.51 -2.88 -0.27
N LEU A 152 -7.20 -2.27 -1.42
CA LEU A 152 -5.85 -1.77 -1.69
C LEU A 152 -5.45 -0.62 -0.77
N PHE A 153 -6.37 0.28 -0.45
CA PHE A 153 -6.17 1.31 0.57
C PHE A 153 -5.77 0.67 1.91
N ALA A 154 -6.52 -0.34 2.35
CA ALA A 154 -6.27 -1.01 3.61
C ALA A 154 -4.91 -1.73 3.62
N LEU A 155 -4.58 -2.43 2.54
CA LEU A 155 -3.31 -3.14 2.40
C LEU A 155 -2.11 -2.18 2.34
N ALA A 156 -2.18 -1.10 1.55
CA ALA A 156 -1.13 -0.08 1.51
C ALA A 156 -0.92 0.57 2.89
N SER A 157 -2.01 0.77 3.62
CA SER A 157 -1.96 1.29 4.99
C SER A 157 -1.23 0.34 5.95
N LEU A 158 -1.51 -0.96 5.85
CA LEU A 158 -0.81 -1.98 6.60
C LEU A 158 0.68 -2.05 6.29
N VAL A 159 1.09 -1.87 5.03
CA VAL A 159 2.53 -1.83 4.68
C VAL A 159 3.22 -0.64 5.37
N THR A 160 2.61 0.55 5.37
CA THR A 160 3.16 1.72 6.09
C THR A 160 3.35 1.40 7.58
N TYR A 161 2.34 0.80 8.20
CA TYR A 161 2.38 0.44 9.61
C TYR A 161 3.43 -0.65 9.90
N LYS A 162 3.46 -1.71 9.10
CA LYS A 162 4.46 -2.79 9.19
C LYS A 162 5.88 -2.25 9.08
N CYS A 163 6.16 -1.41 8.08
CA CYS A 163 7.49 -0.80 7.89
C CYS A 163 7.90 0.03 9.10
N ALA A 164 6.99 0.85 9.64
CA ALA A 164 7.28 1.66 10.80
C ALA A 164 7.43 0.84 12.11
N MET A 165 6.76 -0.32 12.24
CA MET A 165 6.99 -1.23 13.38
C MET A 165 8.38 -1.83 13.38
N VAL A 166 8.83 -2.31 12.22
CA VAL A 166 10.12 -3.00 12.08
C VAL A 166 11.27 -1.99 11.92
N GLY A 167 10.96 -0.70 11.82
CA GLY A 167 11.95 0.37 11.68
C GLY A 167 12.52 0.50 10.27
N ILE A 168 11.86 -0.09 9.27
CA ILE A 168 12.25 -0.03 7.86
C ILE A 168 11.91 1.38 7.30
N PRO A 169 12.83 2.01 6.55
CA PRO A 169 12.68 3.40 6.13
C PRO A 169 11.83 3.57 4.85
N PHE A 170 10.69 2.88 4.73
CA PHE A 170 9.82 2.98 3.56
C PHE A 170 8.41 3.44 3.91
N GLY A 171 7.78 4.13 2.95
CA GLY A 171 6.34 4.31 2.92
C GLY A 171 5.63 3.05 2.41
N GLY A 172 4.35 2.89 2.72
CA GLY A 172 3.57 1.76 2.25
C GLY A 172 2.86 2.05 0.93
N ALA A 173 2.99 1.11 0.00
CA ALA A 173 2.21 1.02 -1.22
C ALA A 173 1.71 -0.42 -1.39
N VAL A 174 0.67 -0.63 -2.20
CA VAL A 174 0.26 -1.96 -2.70
C VAL A 174 -0.46 -1.73 -4.03
N GLY A 175 -0.27 -2.64 -4.99
CA GLY A 175 -0.97 -2.57 -6.27
C GLY A 175 -1.52 -3.93 -6.68
N GLY A 176 -2.45 -3.94 -7.63
CA GLY A 176 -2.96 -5.17 -8.18
C GLY A 176 -3.67 -4.99 -9.51
N PHE A 177 -3.66 -6.05 -10.31
CA PHE A 177 -4.37 -6.13 -11.57
C PHE A 177 -5.53 -7.12 -11.48
N CYS A 178 -6.68 -6.74 -12.04
CA CYS A 178 -7.94 -7.47 -12.05
C CYS A 178 -7.89 -8.66 -13.03
N ILE A 179 -7.00 -9.62 -12.79
CA ILE A 179 -6.80 -10.78 -13.67
C ILE A 179 -6.70 -12.08 -12.88
N ASN A 180 -7.15 -13.18 -13.49
CA ASN A 180 -6.86 -14.52 -13.02
C ASN A 180 -5.71 -15.11 -13.84
N PRO A 181 -4.50 -15.26 -13.28
CA PRO A 181 -3.34 -15.69 -14.05
C PRO A 181 -3.49 -17.10 -14.64
N LYS A 182 -4.36 -17.94 -14.08
CA LYS A 182 -4.66 -19.28 -14.62
C LYS A 182 -5.40 -19.26 -15.96
N GLN A 183 -6.02 -18.13 -16.31
CA GLN A 183 -6.75 -17.97 -17.58
C GLN A 183 -5.87 -17.43 -18.72
N PHE A 184 -4.62 -17.08 -18.42
CA PHE A 184 -3.68 -16.52 -19.39
C PHE A 184 -2.50 -17.45 -19.58
N THR A 185 -2.00 -17.49 -20.80
CA THR A 185 -0.74 -18.17 -21.07
C THR A 185 0.44 -17.33 -20.57
N THR A 186 1.60 -17.96 -20.36
CA THR A 186 2.80 -17.25 -19.87
C THR A 186 3.19 -16.06 -20.75
N HIS A 187 3.06 -16.18 -22.07
CA HIS A 187 3.34 -15.08 -23.00
C HIS A 187 2.32 -13.93 -22.89
N GLU A 188 1.05 -14.24 -22.62
CA GLU A 188 0.04 -13.20 -22.41
C GLU A 188 0.26 -12.48 -21.08
N LEU A 189 0.63 -13.22 -20.02
CA LEU A 189 1.01 -12.65 -18.73
C LEU A 189 2.24 -11.77 -18.85
N GLU A 190 3.26 -12.16 -19.61
CA GLU A 190 4.42 -11.32 -19.87
C GLU A 190 4.01 -10.00 -20.53
N ASN A 191 3.21 -10.06 -21.61
CA ASN A 191 2.72 -8.86 -22.29
C ASN A 191 1.92 -7.94 -21.37
N ILE A 192 1.06 -8.52 -20.54
CA ILE A 192 0.27 -7.77 -19.54
C ILE A 192 1.23 -7.10 -18.55
N THR A 193 2.13 -7.86 -17.93
CA THR A 193 3.09 -7.37 -16.91
C THR A 193 3.98 -6.27 -17.43
N ARG A 194 4.52 -6.42 -18.64
CA ARG A 194 5.33 -5.39 -19.29
C ARG A 194 4.51 -4.15 -19.59
N ARG A 195 3.26 -4.31 -20.03
CA ARG A 195 2.38 -3.14 -20.25
C ARG A 195 2.02 -2.45 -18.94
N CYS A 196 1.72 -3.21 -17.89
CA CYS A 196 1.50 -2.70 -16.53
C CYS A 196 2.68 -1.83 -16.08
N THR A 197 3.90 -2.36 -16.23
CA THR A 197 5.16 -1.68 -15.87
C THR A 197 5.27 -0.33 -16.57
N ILE A 198 4.94 -0.27 -17.87
CA ILE A 198 4.98 0.96 -18.64
C ILE A 198 3.96 1.99 -18.11
N GLU A 199 2.74 1.57 -17.78
CA GLU A 199 1.72 2.48 -17.26
C GLU A 199 2.09 3.02 -15.86
N LEU A 200 2.64 2.17 -14.99
CA LEU A 200 3.12 2.58 -13.66
C LEU A 200 4.33 3.52 -13.76
N ALA A 201 5.31 3.19 -14.58
CA ALA A 201 6.52 4.01 -14.73
C ALA A 201 6.21 5.39 -15.33
N LYS A 202 5.34 5.49 -16.35
CA LYS A 202 4.95 6.77 -16.94
C LYS A 202 4.27 7.72 -15.96
N THR A 203 3.60 7.17 -14.97
CA THR A 203 2.83 7.94 -13.98
C THR A 203 3.59 8.18 -12.67
N GLY A 204 4.83 7.70 -12.56
CA GLY A 204 5.67 7.87 -11.37
C GLY A 204 5.38 6.89 -10.23
N PHE A 205 4.66 5.79 -10.49
CA PHE A 205 4.34 4.72 -9.54
C PHE A 205 5.26 3.50 -9.69
N LEU A 206 6.44 3.71 -10.28
CA LEU A 206 7.52 2.73 -10.34
C LEU A 206 8.85 3.47 -10.53
N GLY A 207 9.81 3.19 -9.65
CA GLY A 207 11.17 3.65 -9.78
C GLY A 207 11.96 3.52 -8.48
N PRO A 208 13.29 3.34 -8.56
CA PRO A 208 14.13 3.06 -7.40
C PRO A 208 14.09 4.17 -6.35
N GLU A 209 13.85 5.40 -6.79
CA GLU A 209 13.79 6.58 -5.93
C GLU A 209 12.36 6.94 -5.48
N LEU A 210 11.31 6.30 -6.02
CA LEU A 210 9.91 6.67 -5.76
C LEU A 210 9.10 5.52 -5.18
N ASP A 211 8.91 4.45 -5.94
CA ASP A 211 8.03 3.31 -5.63
C ASP A 211 8.70 2.01 -6.09
N ILE A 212 9.04 1.17 -5.11
CA ILE A 212 9.67 -0.14 -5.31
C ILE A 212 8.59 -1.22 -5.24
N VAL A 213 8.45 -1.97 -6.33
CA VAL A 213 7.48 -3.07 -6.42
C VAL A 213 8.09 -4.36 -5.88
N SER A 214 7.33 -5.10 -5.08
CA SER A 214 7.69 -6.43 -4.57
C SER A 214 6.70 -7.49 -5.04
N LEU A 215 6.94 -8.74 -4.66
CA LEU A 215 6.00 -9.83 -4.90
C LEU A 215 4.79 -9.75 -3.97
N ASP A 216 3.69 -10.34 -4.42
CA ASP A 216 2.44 -10.49 -3.70
C ASP A 216 1.64 -11.68 -4.27
N LEU A 217 0.38 -11.82 -3.86
CA LEU A 217 -0.53 -12.88 -4.28
C LEU A 217 -0.55 -13.10 -5.79
N ASN A 218 -0.27 -14.35 -6.17
CA ASN A 218 -0.23 -14.84 -7.56
C ASN A 218 0.77 -14.13 -8.48
N THR A 219 1.80 -13.50 -7.91
CA THR A 219 2.99 -13.06 -8.64
C THR A 219 4.20 -13.87 -8.20
N SER A 220 5.19 -13.96 -9.07
CA SER A 220 6.40 -14.76 -8.91
C SER A 220 7.63 -13.96 -9.33
N GLU A 221 8.82 -14.45 -9.00
CA GLU A 221 10.10 -13.81 -9.40
C GLU A 221 10.18 -13.55 -10.90
N ARG A 222 9.50 -14.37 -11.71
CA ARG A 222 9.38 -14.20 -13.16
C ARG A 222 8.68 -12.89 -13.53
N ASP A 223 7.59 -12.57 -12.83
CA ASP A 223 6.81 -11.37 -13.10
C ASP A 223 7.63 -10.13 -12.73
N VAL A 224 8.32 -10.18 -11.60
CA VAL A 224 9.25 -9.14 -11.15
C VAL A 224 10.42 -8.96 -12.13
N ALA A 225 11.01 -10.06 -12.64
CA ALA A 225 12.05 -10.02 -13.66
C ALA A 225 11.58 -9.29 -14.93
N TRP A 226 10.34 -9.50 -15.36
CA TRP A 226 9.76 -8.77 -16.51
C TRP A 226 9.56 -7.29 -16.22
N ILE A 227 9.15 -6.93 -15.00
CA ILE A 227 9.02 -5.54 -14.56
C ILE A 227 10.38 -4.85 -14.60
N CYS A 228 11.41 -5.46 -14.01
CA CYS A 228 12.77 -4.94 -13.99
C CYS A 228 13.30 -4.72 -15.41
N ASP A 229 13.23 -5.75 -16.26
CA ASP A 229 13.70 -5.71 -17.65
C ASP A 229 13.01 -4.60 -18.47
N THR A 230 11.69 -4.45 -18.30
CA THR A 230 10.92 -3.41 -19.00
C THR A 230 11.25 -2.01 -18.50
N TYR A 231 11.37 -1.82 -17.18
CA TYR A 231 11.69 -0.52 -16.60
C TYR A 231 13.07 -0.03 -17.04
N MET A 232 14.08 -0.91 -16.95
CA MET A 232 15.46 -0.63 -17.37
C MET A 232 15.53 -0.23 -18.85
N LYS A 233 14.91 -1.02 -19.75
CA LYS A 233 15.01 -0.79 -21.20
C LYS A 233 14.33 0.49 -21.66
N ILE A 234 13.23 0.89 -21.02
CA ILE A 234 12.39 1.98 -21.53
C ILE A 234 12.66 3.30 -20.81
N PHE A 235 12.74 3.29 -19.47
CA PHE A 235 12.79 4.52 -18.67
C PHE A 235 14.17 4.79 -18.11
N ALA A 236 14.88 3.74 -17.70
CA ALA A 236 16.01 3.86 -16.79
C ALA A 236 17.34 3.40 -17.40
N TYR A 237 17.49 3.51 -18.72
CA TYR A 237 18.71 3.08 -19.46
C TYR A 237 19.99 3.84 -19.05
N LYS A 238 19.86 4.97 -18.36
CA LYS A 238 20.96 5.79 -17.82
C LYS A 238 21.09 5.73 -16.29
N ASP A 239 20.12 5.14 -15.61
CA ASP A 239 20.10 5.11 -14.15
C ASP A 239 20.87 3.88 -13.65
N ILE A 240 21.91 4.14 -12.86
CA ILE A 240 22.77 3.12 -12.26
C ILE A 240 22.03 2.26 -11.23
N ASN A 241 20.95 2.78 -10.64
CA ASN A 241 20.18 2.09 -9.60
C ASN A 241 19.00 1.30 -10.18
N ALA A 242 18.75 1.41 -11.49
CA ALA A 242 17.59 0.80 -12.14
C ALA A 242 17.55 -0.73 -11.98
N GLU A 243 18.69 -1.39 -12.16
CA GLU A 243 18.83 -2.85 -12.12
C GLU A 243 18.57 -3.43 -10.73
N ARG A 244 18.89 -2.66 -9.68
CA ARG A 244 18.90 -3.15 -8.28
C ARG A 244 17.81 -2.57 -7.39
N GLY A 245 17.18 -1.49 -7.82
CA GLY A 245 16.35 -0.66 -6.94
C GLY A 245 14.90 -0.54 -7.33
N CYS A 246 14.50 -0.78 -8.59
CA CYS A 246 13.11 -0.56 -9.00
C CYS A 246 12.14 -1.66 -8.50
N VAL A 247 12.67 -2.86 -8.23
CA VAL A 247 11.89 -4.00 -7.75
C VAL A 247 12.67 -4.82 -6.72
N THR A 248 11.95 -5.62 -5.94
CA THR A 248 12.46 -6.61 -4.96
C THR A 248 11.80 -7.96 -5.24
N GLY A 249 12.44 -9.08 -4.85
CA GLY A 249 12.03 -10.43 -5.28
C GLY A 249 12.55 -10.83 -6.68
N ASN A 250 13.64 -10.21 -7.14
CA ASN A 250 14.32 -10.65 -8.36
C ASN A 250 14.91 -12.05 -8.18
N PRO A 251 15.01 -12.87 -9.25
CA PRO A 251 15.78 -14.10 -9.21
C PRO A 251 17.24 -13.84 -8.81
N ILE A 252 17.89 -14.81 -8.15
CA ILE A 252 19.31 -14.72 -7.74
C ILE A 252 20.24 -14.40 -8.93
N THR A 253 19.89 -14.88 -10.12
CA THR A 253 20.65 -14.62 -11.36
C THR A 253 20.51 -13.19 -11.88
N GLN A 254 19.60 -12.39 -11.32
CA GLN A 254 19.30 -11.00 -11.67
C GLN A 254 19.39 -10.10 -10.42
N ASP A 255 20.50 -10.17 -9.70
CA ASP A 255 20.78 -9.37 -8.50
C ASP A 255 19.76 -9.57 -7.34
N GLY A 256 19.00 -10.67 -7.35
CA GLY A 256 18.14 -11.09 -6.26
C GLY A 256 18.91 -11.45 -4.98
N ILE A 257 18.31 -11.19 -3.83
CA ILE A 257 18.89 -11.53 -2.52
C ILE A 257 18.50 -12.96 -2.13
N PHE A 258 19.44 -13.71 -1.57
CA PHE A 258 19.17 -15.07 -1.10
C PHE A 258 18.12 -15.07 0.01
N GLY A 259 17.07 -15.88 -0.16
CA GLY A 259 16.02 -16.10 0.83
C GLY A 259 14.72 -15.31 0.60
N ASP A 260 14.68 -14.39 -0.35
CA ASP A 260 13.50 -13.54 -0.64
C ASP A 260 12.25 -14.39 -0.96
N GLU A 261 12.42 -15.44 -1.78
CA GLU A 261 11.36 -16.38 -2.16
C GLU A 261 10.78 -17.17 -0.98
N SER A 262 11.56 -17.36 0.09
CA SER A 262 11.15 -18.13 1.27
C SER A 262 10.48 -17.26 2.34
N THR A 263 10.69 -15.95 2.31
CA THR A 263 10.12 -15.00 3.29
C THR A 263 8.71 -14.53 2.94
N GLU A 264 8.25 -14.74 1.70
CA GLU A 264 6.94 -14.30 1.22
C GLU A 264 5.94 -15.46 0.98
N ARG A 265 6.35 -16.72 1.20
CA ARG A 265 5.48 -17.92 1.14
C ARG A 265 4.77 -18.22 2.45
#